data_AF-P32812-F1
#
_entry.id   AF-P32812-F1
#
_cell.length_a   1.000
_cell.length_b   1.000
_cell.length_c   1.000
_cell.angle_alpha   90.00
_cell.angle_beta   90.00
_cell.angle_gamma   90.00
#
_symmetry.space_group_name_H-M   'P 1'
#
loop_
_entity.id
_entity.type
_entity.pdbx_description
1 polymer ?
#
loop_
_entity_poly.entity_id
_entity_poly.type
_entity_poly.pdbx_seq_one_letter_code
_entity_poly.pdbx_strand_id
1 'polypeptide(L)'
;MDILKKIEKHREMEERLKWEGTFAEYLEILKEKPWIAQSAHSRVYNMIKDAGIEEINGRKRYKFFNQEIFGLDEALERLVEEYFHPAAKRLDVRKRI
;
A
#
# COMPACT_ATOMS: atom_id res chain seq x y z
N MET A 1 -27.01 -15.37 -9.05
CA MET A 1 -26.35 -15.38 -10.37
C MET A 1 -25.22 -14.35 -10.44
N ASP A 2 -25.44 -13.09 -10.04
CA ASP A 2 -24.41 -12.04 -10.17
C ASP A 2 -23.19 -12.20 -9.24
N ILE A 3 -23.41 -12.61 -7.98
CA ILE A 3 -22.32 -12.79 -7.01
C ILE A 3 -21.31 -13.88 -7.43
N LEU A 4 -21.79 -15.01 -7.98
CA LEU A 4 -20.93 -16.09 -8.46
C LEU A 4 -20.04 -15.62 -9.62
N LYS A 5 -20.61 -14.85 -10.55
CA LYS A 5 -19.87 -14.25 -11.67
C LYS A 5 -18.84 -13.22 -11.20
N LYS A 6 -19.13 -12.44 -10.16
CA LYS A 6 -18.16 -11.51 -9.55
C LYS A 6 -17.00 -12.26 -8.90
N ILE A 7 -17.28 -13.35 -8.18
CA ILE A 7 -16.25 -14.21 -7.56
C ILE A 7 -15.38 -14.87 -8.64
N GLU A 8 -15.97 -15.40 -9.70
CA GLU A 8 -15.25 -16.01 -10.82
C GLU A 8 -14.30 -15.00 -11.47
N LYS A 9 -14.78 -13.81 -11.83
CA LYS A 9 -13.93 -12.72 -12.37
C LYS A 9 -12.80 -12.32 -11.44
N HIS A 10 -13.05 -12.29 -10.13
CA HIS A 10 -12.02 -12.00 -9.14
C HIS A 10 -10.95 -13.09 -9.12
N ARG A 11 -11.35 -14.38 -9.11
CA ARG A 11 -10.41 -15.50 -9.21
C ARG A 11 -9.59 -15.48 -10.49
N GLU A 12 -10.21 -15.20 -11.63
CA GLU A 12 -9.51 -15.06 -12.91
C GLU A 12 -8.48 -13.92 -12.88
N MET A 13 -8.79 -12.82 -12.21
CA MET A 13 -7.85 -11.71 -12.03
C MET A 13 -6.66 -12.12 -11.15
N GLU A 14 -6.90 -12.79 -10.03
CA GLU A 14 -5.84 -13.26 -9.13
C GLU A 14 -4.94 -14.29 -9.83
N GLU A 15 -5.50 -15.25 -10.58
CA GLU A 15 -4.71 -16.24 -11.33
C GLU A 15 -3.84 -15.59 -12.42
N ARG A 16 -4.30 -14.50 -13.05
CA ARG A 16 -3.47 -13.74 -14.00
C ARG A 16 -2.29 -13.00 -13.35
N LEU A 17 -2.41 -12.66 -12.08
CA LEU A 17 -1.36 -11.97 -11.31
C LEU A 17 -0.43 -12.95 -10.59
N LYS A 18 -0.79 -14.24 -10.57
CA LYS A 18 -0.02 -15.28 -9.92
C LYS A 18 1.34 -15.46 -10.59
N TRP A 19 2.37 -15.53 -9.77
CA TRP A 19 3.72 -15.87 -10.17
C TRP A 19 4.18 -17.09 -9.40
N GLU A 20 4.82 -18.03 -10.09
CA GLU A 20 5.46 -19.21 -9.52
C GLU A 20 6.82 -19.40 -10.17
N GLY A 21 7.81 -19.79 -9.37
CA GLY A 21 9.18 -19.99 -9.82
C GLY A 21 10.08 -20.38 -8.67
N THR A 22 11.31 -20.69 -9.01
CA THR A 22 12.39 -20.98 -8.08
C THR A 22 12.87 -19.72 -7.36
N PHE A 23 13.57 -19.89 -6.23
CA PHE A 23 14.22 -18.77 -5.56
C PHE A 23 15.25 -18.07 -6.45
N ALA A 24 15.94 -18.80 -7.34
CA ALA A 24 16.89 -18.22 -8.28
C ALA A 24 16.21 -17.27 -9.28
N GLU A 25 15.07 -17.66 -9.85
CA GLU A 25 14.28 -16.79 -10.73
C GLU A 25 13.76 -15.55 -9.99
N TYR A 26 13.32 -15.71 -8.73
CA TYR A 26 12.94 -14.58 -7.88
C TYR A 26 14.10 -13.59 -7.67
N LEU A 27 15.33 -14.07 -7.46
CA LEU A 27 16.51 -13.22 -7.31
C LEU A 27 16.83 -12.42 -8.58
N GLU A 28 16.64 -13.00 -9.77
CA GLU A 28 16.80 -12.26 -11.03
C GLU A 28 15.75 -11.13 -11.15
N ILE A 29 14.50 -11.38 -10.73
CA ILE A 29 13.47 -10.33 -10.68
C ILE A 29 13.88 -9.22 -9.69
N LEU A 30 14.43 -9.56 -8.52
CA LEU A 30 14.90 -8.58 -7.55
C LEU A 30 16.09 -7.75 -8.03
N LYS A 31 16.95 -8.34 -8.87
CA LYS A 31 18.08 -7.63 -9.48
C LYS A 31 17.61 -6.50 -10.39
N GLU A 32 16.53 -6.73 -11.14
CA GLU A 32 15.91 -5.70 -11.98
C GLU A 32 15.02 -4.73 -11.18
N LYS A 33 14.27 -5.25 -10.21
CA LYS A 33 13.20 -4.54 -9.49
C LYS A 33 13.32 -4.78 -7.98
N PRO A 34 14.30 -4.15 -7.30
CA PRO A 34 14.58 -4.42 -5.89
C PRO A 34 13.41 -4.07 -4.95
N TRP A 35 12.53 -3.14 -5.35
CA TRP A 35 11.34 -2.78 -4.57
C TRP A 35 10.30 -3.91 -4.48
N ILE A 36 10.45 -5.02 -5.21
CA ILE A 36 9.58 -6.19 -5.05
C ILE A 36 9.77 -6.82 -3.66
N ALA A 37 10.97 -6.75 -3.09
CA ALA A 37 11.28 -7.25 -1.74
C ALA A 37 10.96 -6.25 -0.61
N GLN A 38 10.28 -5.13 -0.91
CA GLN A 38 9.91 -4.14 0.11
C GLN A 38 8.94 -4.73 1.14
N SER A 39 8.98 -4.21 2.38
CA SER A 39 8.00 -4.61 3.40
C SER A 39 6.58 -4.20 3.00
N ALA A 40 5.57 -4.87 3.56
CA ALA A 40 4.17 -4.48 3.35
C ALA A 40 3.93 -3.00 3.73
N HIS A 41 4.53 -2.52 4.83
CA HIS A 41 4.46 -1.12 5.23
C HIS A 41 5.06 -0.17 4.19
N SER A 42 6.22 -0.52 3.63
CA SER A 42 6.85 0.27 2.57
C SER A 42 5.97 0.34 1.33
N ARG A 43 5.40 -0.81 0.93
CA ARG A 43 4.50 -0.90 -0.23
C ARG A 43 3.29 0.00 -0.04
N VAL A 44 2.62 -0.08 1.11
CA VAL A 44 1.44 0.75 1.40
C VAL A 44 1.79 2.22 1.47
N TYR A 45 2.87 2.58 2.17
CA TYR A 45 3.32 3.96 2.26
C TYR A 45 3.63 4.55 0.87
N ASN A 46 4.35 3.81 0.03
CA ASN A 46 4.67 4.25 -1.33
C ASN A 46 3.41 4.41 -2.18
N MET A 47 2.45 3.47 -2.12
CA MET A 47 1.16 3.64 -2.81
C MET A 47 0.42 4.91 -2.38
N ILE A 48 0.41 5.21 -1.07
CA ILE A 48 -0.22 6.43 -0.52
C ILE A 48 0.48 7.68 -1.03
N LYS A 49 1.82 7.70 -0.96
CA LYS A 49 2.66 8.81 -1.39
C LYS A 49 2.52 9.06 -2.90
N ASP A 50 2.57 8.01 -3.70
CA ASP A 50 2.57 8.07 -5.17
C ASP A 50 1.21 8.52 -5.72
N ALA A 51 0.11 8.24 -5.01
CA ALA A 51 -1.20 8.80 -5.34
C ALA A 51 -1.25 10.34 -5.20
N GLY A 52 -0.39 10.90 -4.36
CA GLY A 52 -0.23 12.34 -4.14
C GLY A 52 -0.85 12.85 -2.84
N ILE A 53 -0.28 13.94 -2.32
CA ILE A 53 -0.67 14.59 -1.06
C ILE A 53 -0.95 16.06 -1.36
N GLU A 54 -2.07 16.58 -0.87
CA GLU A 54 -2.45 17.99 -0.94
C GLU A 54 -2.50 18.57 0.47
N GLU A 55 -2.20 19.86 0.62
CA GLU A 55 -2.34 20.56 1.88
C GLU A 55 -3.51 21.55 1.78
N ILE A 56 -4.55 21.34 2.59
CA ILE A 56 -5.74 22.20 2.62
C ILE A 56 -5.91 22.69 4.04
N ASN A 57 -5.89 24.01 4.23
CA ASN A 57 -6.03 24.63 5.56
C ASN A 57 -5.06 24.08 6.62
N GLY A 58 -3.82 23.78 6.22
CA GLY A 58 -2.77 23.24 7.10
C GLY A 58 -2.94 21.75 7.47
N ARG A 59 -3.85 21.02 6.81
CA ARG A 59 -4.02 19.57 6.98
C ARG A 59 -3.62 18.82 5.73
N LYS A 60 -2.94 17.68 5.90
CA LYS A 60 -2.59 16.82 4.76
C LYS A 60 -3.80 16.00 4.33
N ARG A 61 -4.12 16.07 3.04
CA ARG A 61 -5.12 15.26 2.38
C ARG A 61 -4.44 14.32 1.38
N TYR A 62 -4.63 13.02 1.60
CA TYR A 62 -3.98 11.97 0.80
C TYR A 62 -4.92 11.50 -0.31
N LYS A 63 -4.54 11.71 -1.58
CA LYS A 63 -5.35 11.35 -2.74
C LYS A 63 -5.70 9.86 -2.80
N PHE A 64 -4.84 9.01 -2.25
CA PHE A 64 -5.07 7.58 -2.12
C PHE A 64 -6.41 7.23 -1.47
N PHE A 65 -6.89 8.04 -0.53
CA PHE A 65 -8.13 7.79 0.21
C PHE A 65 -9.35 8.58 -0.31
N ASN A 66 -9.16 9.51 -1.26
CA ASN A 66 -10.17 10.51 -1.64
C ASN A 66 -11.50 9.97 -2.19
N GLN A 67 -11.54 8.72 -2.65
CA GLN A 67 -12.75 8.11 -3.21
C GLN A 67 -13.57 7.29 -2.20
N GLU A 68 -12.96 6.91 -1.07
CA GLU A 68 -13.52 5.90 -0.17
C GLU A 68 -13.62 6.36 1.29
N ILE A 69 -12.75 7.29 1.73
CA ILE A 69 -12.68 7.74 3.13
C ILE A 69 -12.78 9.27 3.18
N PHE A 70 -13.75 9.78 3.95
CA PHE A 70 -14.06 11.20 4.07
C PHE A 70 -14.10 11.64 5.54
N GLY A 71 -13.69 12.87 5.82
CA GLY A 71 -13.79 13.49 7.15
C GLY A 71 -12.83 12.93 8.21
N LEU A 72 -11.90 12.06 7.81
CA LEU A 72 -10.90 11.46 8.70
C LEU A 72 -9.48 12.00 8.43
N ASP A 73 -9.35 13.23 7.92
CA ASP A 73 -8.05 13.78 7.48
C ASP A 73 -6.98 13.72 8.58
N GLU A 74 -7.31 14.11 9.81
CA GLU A 74 -6.39 14.06 10.97
C GLU A 74 -6.01 12.62 11.35
N ALA A 75 -6.99 11.70 11.35
CA ALA A 75 -6.74 10.30 11.68
C ALA A 75 -5.89 9.61 10.60
N LEU A 76 -6.13 9.94 9.33
CA LEU A 76 -5.34 9.46 8.19
C LEU A 76 -3.93 10.06 8.22
N GLU A 77 -3.78 11.35 8.51
CA GLU A 77 -2.47 11.97 8.67
C GLU A 77 -1.66 11.30 9.77
N ARG A 78 -2.26 11.08 10.94
CA ARG A 78 -1.61 10.35 12.03
C ARG A 78 -1.23 8.92 11.63
N LEU A 79 -2.13 8.20 10.96
CA LEU A 79 -1.88 6.85 10.47
C LEU A 79 -0.71 6.81 9.47
N VAL A 80 -0.65 7.76 8.54
CA VAL A 80 0.40 7.80 7.54
C VAL A 80 1.74 8.22 8.15
N GLU A 81 1.76 9.32 8.91
CA GLU A 81 2.99 9.92 9.40
C GLU A 81 3.56 9.24 10.63
N GLU A 82 2.72 8.73 11.54
CA GLU A 82 3.21 8.10 12.77
C GLU A 82 3.36 6.59 12.65
N TYR A 83 2.65 5.93 11.73
CA TYR A 83 2.72 4.47 11.56
C TYR A 83 3.39 4.05 10.25
N PHE A 84 2.79 4.38 9.09
CA PHE A 84 3.29 3.86 7.82
C PHE A 84 4.66 4.44 7.44
N HIS A 85 4.89 5.73 7.65
CA HIS A 85 6.14 6.38 7.26
C HIS A 85 7.35 5.86 8.07
N PRO A 86 7.31 5.73 9.42
CA PRO A 86 8.39 5.10 10.18
C PRO A 86 8.53 3.60 9.87
N ALA A 87 7.42 2.86 9.79
CA ALA A 87 7.46 1.42 9.52
C ALA A 87 8.01 1.09 8.13
N ALA A 88 7.74 1.93 7.12
CA ALA A 88 8.34 1.83 5.79
C ALA A 88 9.87 1.96 5.83
N LYS A 89 10.40 2.76 6.75
CA LYS A 89 11.84 2.92 7.00
C LYS A 89 12.42 1.87 7.95
N ARG A 90 11.62 0.87 8.36
CA ARG A 90 11.97 -0.12 9.37
C ARG A 90 12.36 0.50 10.72
N LEU A 91 11.82 1.68 11.02
CA LEU A 91 11.99 2.33 12.32
C LEU A 91 10.95 1.76 13.29
N ASP A 92 11.30 1.77 14.57
CA ASP A 92 10.37 1.37 15.63
C ASP A 92 9.20 2.34 15.68
N VAL A 93 7.99 1.80 15.56
CA VAL A 93 6.75 2.54 15.74
C VAL A 93 6.39 2.51 17.22
N ARG A 94 7.13 3.25 18.05
CA ARG A 94 6.80 3.29 19.48
C ARG A 94 5.43 3.93 19.66
N LYS A 95 4.47 3.15 20.17
CA LYS A 95 3.26 3.70 20.80
C LYS A 95 3.71 4.62 21.94
N ARG A 96 3.26 5.87 21.95
CA ARG A 96 3.10 6.59 23.21
C ARG A 96 1.98 5.87 23.95
N ILE A 97 2.34 5.09 24.97
CA ILE A 97 1.42 4.78 26.07
C ILE A 97 1.25 6.07 26.86
#